data_AF-A0A821GGI4-F1
#
_entry.id   AF-A0A821GGI4-F1
#
_cell.length_a   1.000
_cell.length_b   1.000
_cell.length_c   1.000
_cell.angle_alpha   90.00
_cell.angle_beta   90.00
_cell.angle_gamma   90.00
#
_symmetry.space_group_name_H-M   'P 1'
#
loop_
_entity.id
_entity.type
_entity.pdbx_description
1 polymer ?
#
loop_
_entity_poly.entity_id
_entity_poly.type
_entity_poly.pdbx_seq_one_letter_code
_entity_poly.pdbx_strand_id
1 'polypeptide(L)'
;MFSRIVVSKAQRASIRAELESQFPTVLSYIQFIISTYNQADILGKMFSCLSKWLEFGISIVKVESLFDYLFNSLNNETIFDDASNCIIVLFTSPDALKYPSIFSHLLPYVLQLELILDQSLMIGDKEKAEWITKLITQFGENLAQLIIQMAITPNQQSQTLAHRFCCLVM
;
A
#
# COMPACT_ATOMS: atom_id res chain seq x y z
N MET A 1 11.41 -26.34 -24.26
CA MET A 1 10.27 -27.16 -23.79
C MET A 1 10.17 -26.94 -22.27
N PHE A 2 9.45 -25.93 -21.81
CA PHE A 2 9.34 -25.64 -20.38
C PHE A 2 8.40 -26.67 -19.75
N SER A 3 8.96 -27.58 -18.97
CA SER A 3 8.19 -28.50 -18.14
C SER A 3 7.36 -27.68 -17.15
N ARG A 4 6.04 -27.71 -17.28
CA ARG A 4 5.15 -27.22 -16.22
C ARG A 4 5.42 -28.09 -15.01
N ILE A 5 6.13 -27.55 -14.02
CA ILE A 5 6.30 -28.22 -12.74
C ILE A 5 4.90 -28.33 -12.13
N VAL A 6 4.32 -29.54 -12.17
CA VAL A 6 3.04 -29.82 -11.53
C VAL A 6 3.32 -29.99 -10.04
N VAL A 7 3.24 -28.89 -9.30
CA VAL A 7 3.44 -28.88 -7.85
C VAL A 7 2.15 -29.35 -7.17
N SER A 8 2.23 -30.37 -6.32
CA SER A 8 1.07 -30.86 -5.56
C SER A 8 0.53 -29.77 -4.64
N LYS A 9 -0.73 -29.88 -4.20
CA LYS A 9 -1.33 -28.89 -3.27
C LYS A 9 -0.53 -28.79 -1.96
N ALA A 10 -0.04 -29.92 -1.45
CA ALA A 10 0.78 -29.98 -0.24
C ALA A 10 2.16 -29.34 -0.45
N GLN A 11 2.81 -29.61 -1.59
CA GLN A 11 4.10 -28.99 -1.93
C GLN A 11 3.96 -27.47 -2.10
N ARG A 12 2.88 -26.99 -2.73
CA ARG A 12 2.60 -25.55 -2.85
C ARG A 12 2.42 -24.90 -1.48
N ALA A 13 1.69 -25.54 -0.57
CA ALA A 13 1.52 -25.03 0.79
C ALA A 13 2.85 -24.99 1.56
N SER A 14 3.68 -26.01 1.43
CA SER A 14 5.01 -26.05 2.06
C SER A 14 5.94 -24.97 1.51
N ILE A 15 6.01 -24.80 0.18
CA ILE A 15 6.82 -23.74 -0.44
C ILE A 15 6.31 -22.37 0.01
N ARG A 16 4.97 -22.21 0.10
CA ARG A 16 4.38 -20.96 0.56
C ARG A 16 4.79 -20.64 1.99
N ALA A 17 4.67 -21.60 2.90
CA ALA A 17 5.06 -21.43 4.30
C ALA A 17 6.55 -21.08 4.44
N GLU A 18 7.42 -21.71 3.65
CA GLU A 18 8.85 -21.40 3.64
C GLU A 18 9.12 -19.99 3.12
N LEU A 19 8.48 -19.56 2.02
CA LEU A 19 8.64 -18.20 1.53
C LEU A 19 8.13 -17.16 2.53
N GLU A 20 7.00 -17.42 3.18
CA GLU A 20 6.46 -16.53 4.22
C GLU A 20 7.38 -16.45 5.46
N SER A 21 8.11 -17.52 5.78
CA SER A 21 9.08 -17.55 6.89
C SER A 21 10.33 -16.72 6.58
N GLN A 22 10.72 -16.63 5.30
CA GLN A 22 11.88 -15.85 4.85
C GLN A 22 11.57 -14.37 4.60
N PHE A 23 10.29 -13.96 4.60
CA PHE A 23 9.89 -12.57 4.39
C PHE A 23 10.59 -11.55 5.31
N PRO A 24 10.82 -11.80 6.62
CA PRO A 24 11.55 -10.85 7.48
C PRO A 24 12.96 -10.53 6.98
N THR A 25 13.65 -11.51 6.38
CA THR A 25 14.96 -11.32 5.77
C THR A 25 14.86 -10.40 4.55
N VAL A 26 13.83 -10.59 3.72
CA VAL A 26 13.55 -9.74 2.57
C VAL A 26 13.21 -8.31 3.01
N LEU A 27 12.38 -8.17 4.04
CA LEU A 27 12.01 -6.87 4.61
C LEU A 27 13.24 -6.11 5.11
N SER A 28 14.14 -6.80 5.83
CA SER A 28 15.39 -6.23 6.31
C SER A 28 16.28 -5.75 5.15
N TYR A 29 16.32 -6.51 4.05
CA TYR A 29 17.05 -6.13 2.85
C TYR A 29 16.41 -4.93 2.13
N ILE A 30 15.07 -4.87 2.07
CA ILE A 30 14.34 -3.71 1.54
C ILE A 30 14.67 -2.45 2.35
N GLN A 31 14.64 -2.54 3.68
CA GLN A 31 15.00 -1.43 4.58
C GLN A 31 16.45 -0.99 4.37
N PHE A 32 17.37 -1.94 4.21
CA PHE A 32 18.76 -1.65 3.85
C PHE A 32 18.88 -0.95 2.49
N ILE A 33 18.08 -1.36 1.49
CA ILE A 33 18.08 -0.69 0.19
C ILE A 33 17.65 0.77 0.34
N ILE A 34 16.56 1.00 1.07
CA ILE A 34 16.00 2.33 1.33
C ILE A 34 17.03 3.24 2.02
N SER A 35 17.80 2.72 2.98
CA SER A 35 18.80 3.51 3.70
C SER A 35 20.07 3.80 2.88
N THR A 36 20.38 2.95 1.90
CA THR A 36 21.70 2.93 1.25
C THR A 36 21.68 3.49 -0.17
N TYR A 37 20.59 3.27 -0.91
CA TYR A 37 20.49 3.63 -2.32
C TYR A 37 19.43 4.72 -2.53
N ASN A 38 19.80 5.75 -3.28
CA ASN A 38 18.89 6.83 -3.70
C ASN A 38 18.62 6.81 -5.22
N GLN A 39 18.98 5.74 -5.90
CA GLN A 39 18.79 5.61 -7.35
C GLN A 39 17.36 5.15 -7.62
N ALA A 40 16.61 5.94 -8.41
CA ALA A 40 15.21 5.68 -8.76
C ALA A 40 14.98 4.26 -9.29
N ASP A 41 15.83 3.77 -10.20
CA ASP A 41 15.72 2.42 -10.77
C ASP A 41 15.78 1.29 -9.74
N ILE A 42 16.58 1.47 -8.69
CA ILE A 42 16.72 0.48 -7.60
C ILE A 42 15.47 0.53 -6.72
N LEU A 43 15.00 1.73 -6.42
CA LEU A 43 13.81 1.96 -5.60
C LEU A 43 12.53 1.47 -6.29
N GLY A 44 12.38 1.68 -7.60
CA GLY A 44 11.27 1.16 -8.39
C GLY A 44 11.24 -0.37 -8.39
N LYS A 45 12.40 -1.03 -8.57
CA LYS A 45 12.51 -2.50 -8.43
C LYS A 45 12.18 -2.99 -7.03
N MET A 46 12.54 -2.22 -6.00
CA MET A 46 12.20 -2.51 -4.62
C MET A 46 10.67 -2.49 -4.41
N PHE A 47 9.98 -1.46 -4.90
CA PHE A 47 8.51 -1.39 -4.84
C PHE A 47 7.84 -2.52 -5.63
N SER A 48 8.36 -2.84 -6.82
CA SER A 48 7.87 -3.98 -7.61
C SER A 48 8.02 -5.30 -6.84
N CYS A 49 9.16 -5.51 -6.17
CA CYS A 49 9.40 -6.66 -5.31
C CYS A 49 8.37 -6.70 -4.15
N LEU A 50 8.17 -5.57 -3.45
CA LEU A 50 7.22 -5.47 -2.35
C LEU A 50 5.79 -5.79 -2.82
N SER A 51 5.37 -5.25 -3.97
CA SER A 51 4.06 -5.55 -4.58
C SER A 51 3.88 -7.05 -4.81
N LYS A 52 4.91 -7.75 -5.30
CA LYS A 52 4.84 -9.22 -5.49
C LYS A 52 4.70 -9.99 -4.19
N TRP A 53 5.29 -9.52 -3.10
CA TRP A 53 5.09 -10.12 -1.79
C TRP A 53 3.69 -9.86 -1.21
N LEU A 54 3.13 -8.68 -1.46
CA LEU A 54 1.76 -8.36 -1.07
C LEU A 54 0.73 -9.16 -1.88
N GLU A 55 0.89 -9.24 -3.21
CA GLU A 55 0.08 -10.11 -4.10
C GLU A 55 0.22 -11.59 -3.71
N PHE A 56 1.41 -12.01 -3.29
CA PHE A 56 1.63 -13.35 -2.76
C PHE A 56 0.80 -13.61 -1.50
N GLY A 57 0.41 -12.58 -0.75
CA GLY A 57 -0.45 -12.66 0.43
C GLY A 57 0.30 -12.54 1.75
N ILE A 58 1.43 -11.84 1.76
CA ILE A 58 2.04 -11.40 3.02
C ILE A 58 1.09 -10.42 3.72
N SER A 59 0.92 -10.63 5.03
CA SER A 59 0.10 -9.74 5.85
C SER A 59 0.63 -8.30 5.82
N ILE A 60 -0.31 -7.38 5.62
CA ILE A 60 -0.06 -5.93 5.60
C ILE A 60 0.63 -5.42 6.88
N VAL A 61 0.40 -6.08 8.03
CA VAL A 61 1.04 -5.74 9.31
C VAL A 61 2.57 -5.84 9.20
N LYS A 62 3.08 -6.80 8.42
CA LYS A 62 4.53 -7.04 8.30
C LYS A 62 5.25 -5.93 7.52
N VAL A 63 4.52 -5.11 6.77
CA VAL A 63 5.10 -4.04 5.93
C VAL A 63 4.79 -2.64 6.45
N GLU A 64 4.12 -2.52 7.60
CA GLU A 64 3.72 -1.24 8.20
C GLU A 64 4.89 -0.27 8.38
N SER A 65 6.08 -0.78 8.75
CA SER A 65 7.30 0.03 8.89
C SER A 65 7.73 0.76 7.62
N LEU A 66 7.20 0.36 6.46
CA LEU A 66 7.54 0.95 5.16
C LEU A 66 6.54 2.02 4.71
N PHE A 67 5.43 2.22 5.42
CA PHE A 67 4.36 3.12 4.97
C PHE A 67 4.85 4.55 4.81
N ASP A 68 5.56 5.10 5.80
CA ASP A 68 6.14 6.43 5.72
C ASP A 68 6.96 6.62 4.44
N TYR A 69 7.86 5.67 4.14
CA TYR A 69 8.70 5.74 2.96
C TYR A 69 7.90 5.61 1.66
N LEU A 70 6.96 4.67 1.62
CA LEU A 70 6.12 4.39 0.45
C LEU A 70 5.26 5.60 0.07
N PHE A 71 4.57 6.22 1.04
CA PHE A 71 3.74 7.40 0.78
C PHE A 71 4.57 8.64 0.48
N ASN A 72 5.70 8.84 1.15
CA ASN A 72 6.62 9.94 0.83
C ASN A 72 7.18 9.85 -0.59
N SER A 73 7.31 8.63 -1.14
CA SER A 73 7.79 8.39 -2.50
C SER A 73 6.84 8.90 -3.58
N LEU A 74 5.57 9.18 -3.27
CA LEU A 74 4.63 9.83 -4.21
C LEU A 74 5.00 11.28 -4.54
N ASN A 75 5.90 11.89 -3.78
CA ASN A 75 6.45 13.21 -4.11
C ASN A 75 7.58 13.14 -5.15
N ASN A 76 8.12 11.95 -5.41
CA ASN A 76 9.21 11.76 -6.36
C ASN A 76 8.65 11.25 -7.70
N GLU A 77 8.65 12.11 -8.70
CA GLU A 77 8.14 11.83 -10.05
C GLU A 77 8.77 10.58 -10.69
N THR A 78 10.05 10.30 -10.41
CA THR A 78 10.77 9.17 -11.04
C THR A 78 10.33 7.79 -10.54
N ILE A 79 9.78 7.70 -9.34
CA ILE A 79 9.34 6.44 -8.71
C ILE A 79 7.83 6.46 -8.42
N PHE A 80 7.13 7.48 -8.89
CA PHE A 80 5.73 7.72 -8.60
C PHE A 80 4.84 6.56 -9.03
N ASP A 81 5.02 6.06 -10.26
CA ASP A 81 4.23 4.96 -10.80
C ASP A 81 4.45 3.66 -10.02
N ASP A 82 5.71 3.34 -9.71
CA ASP A 82 6.05 2.14 -8.95
C ASP A 82 5.47 2.18 -7.53
N ALA A 83 5.59 3.33 -6.85
CA ALA A 83 5.03 3.55 -5.53
C ALA A 83 3.49 3.50 -5.54
N SER A 84 2.86 4.18 -6.50
CA SER A 84 1.39 4.19 -6.66
C SER A 84 0.84 2.79 -6.90
N ASN A 85 1.46 2.02 -7.79
CA ASN A 85 1.08 0.64 -8.03
C ASN A 85 1.21 -0.22 -6.77
N CYS A 86 2.28 -0.03 -5.98
CA CYS A 86 2.48 -0.74 -4.73
C CYS A 86 1.40 -0.41 -3.68
N ILE A 87 1.00 0.86 -3.58
CA ILE A 87 -0.08 1.30 -2.69
C ILE A 87 -1.43 0.71 -3.12
N ILE A 88 -1.73 0.65 -4.42
CA ILE A 88 -2.95 -0.01 -4.90
C ILE A 88 -2.99 -1.47 -4.46
N VAL A 89 -1.89 -2.21 -4.67
CA VAL A 89 -1.78 -3.61 -4.25
C VAL A 89 -2.02 -3.74 -2.75
N LEU A 90 -1.47 -2.83 -1.95
CA LEU A 90 -1.66 -2.78 -0.51
C LEU A 90 -3.13 -2.56 -0.12
N PHE A 91 -3.86 -1.64 -0.77
CA PHE A 91 -5.27 -1.38 -0.51
C PHE A 91 -6.19 -2.51 -0.95
N THR A 92 -5.83 -3.20 -2.03
CA THR A 92 -6.59 -4.36 -2.55
C THR A 92 -6.28 -5.67 -1.81
N SER A 93 -5.43 -5.64 -0.77
CA SER A 93 -5.04 -6.84 -0.03
C SER A 93 -6.26 -7.46 0.68
N PRO A 94 -6.53 -8.76 0.50
CA PRO A 94 -7.68 -9.43 1.14
C PRO A 94 -7.55 -9.52 2.67
N ASP A 95 -6.35 -9.29 3.20
CA ASP A 95 -6.09 -9.22 4.64
C ASP A 95 -6.50 -7.88 5.25
N ALA A 96 -6.94 -6.91 4.44
CA ALA A 96 -7.25 -5.59 4.92
C ALA A 96 -8.34 -5.57 6.00
N LEU A 97 -9.46 -6.24 5.76
CA LEU A 97 -10.55 -6.28 6.73
C LEU A 97 -10.19 -7.03 8.02
N LYS A 98 -9.09 -7.81 8.04
CA LYS A 98 -8.67 -8.60 9.21
C LYS A 98 -7.89 -7.76 10.24
N TYR A 99 -7.32 -6.63 9.85
CA TYR A 99 -6.45 -5.83 10.73
C TYR A 99 -6.89 -4.36 10.84
N PRO A 100 -8.06 -4.05 11.43
CA PRO A 100 -8.60 -2.68 11.48
C PRO A 100 -7.65 -1.63 12.06
N SER A 101 -6.76 -2.01 12.98
CA SER A 101 -5.77 -1.12 13.58
C SER A 101 -4.78 -0.57 12.55
N ILE A 102 -4.30 -1.40 11.62
CA ILE A 102 -3.38 -0.96 10.56
C ILE A 102 -4.07 0.06 9.63
N PHE A 103 -5.37 -0.11 9.38
CA PHE A 103 -6.13 0.81 8.55
C PHE A 103 -6.33 2.17 9.20
N SER A 104 -6.50 2.18 10.52
CA SER A 104 -6.51 3.45 11.26
C SER A 104 -5.19 4.21 11.11
N HIS A 105 -4.06 3.51 10.95
CA HIS A 105 -2.76 4.12 10.68
C HIS A 105 -2.57 4.51 9.20
N LEU A 106 -3.23 3.83 8.26
CA LEU A 106 -3.19 4.18 6.83
C LEU A 106 -3.99 5.43 6.50
N LEU A 107 -5.11 5.65 7.21
CA LEU A 107 -6.04 6.74 6.91
C LEU A 107 -5.39 8.13 6.92
N PRO A 108 -4.52 8.50 7.88
CA PRO A 108 -3.75 9.76 7.82
C PRO A 108 -2.93 9.93 6.53
N TYR A 109 -2.29 8.88 6.02
CA TYR A 109 -1.50 8.97 4.79
C TYR A 109 -2.40 9.22 3.58
N VAL A 110 -3.57 8.58 3.53
CA VAL A 110 -4.55 8.81 2.46
C VAL A 110 -5.09 10.23 2.48
N LEU A 111 -5.33 10.78 3.68
CA LEU A 111 -5.72 12.19 3.83
C LEU A 111 -4.62 13.16 3.38
N GLN A 112 -3.34 12.79 3.48
CA GLN A 112 -2.25 13.62 2.95
C GLN A 112 -2.22 13.64 1.42
N LEU A 113 -2.82 12.65 0.75
CA LEU A 113 -2.93 12.63 -0.71
C LEU A 113 -3.80 13.77 -1.24
N GLU A 114 -4.74 14.28 -0.44
CA GLU A 114 -5.54 15.48 -0.76
C GLU A 114 -4.64 16.66 -1.14
N LEU A 115 -3.58 16.90 -0.36
CA LEU A 115 -2.63 17.98 -0.63
C LEU A 115 -1.86 17.75 -1.95
N ILE A 116 -1.50 16.50 -2.25
CA ILE A 116 -0.82 16.15 -3.51
C ILE A 116 -1.78 16.33 -4.69
N LEU A 117 -3.05 15.99 -4.52
CA LEU A 117 -4.10 16.18 -5.53
C LEU A 117 -4.29 17.67 -5.84
N ASP A 118 -4.48 18.50 -4.81
CA ASP A 118 -4.64 19.95 -4.95
C ASP A 118 -3.44 20.57 -5.68
N GLN A 119 -2.22 20.20 -5.28
CA GLN A 119 -1.00 20.68 -5.94
C GLN A 119 -0.94 20.26 -7.41
N SER A 120 -1.28 19.01 -7.72
CA SER A 120 -1.26 18.49 -9.08
C SER A 120 -2.29 19.21 -9.96
N LEU A 121 -3.49 19.48 -9.44
CA LEU A 121 -4.53 20.25 -10.12
C LEU A 121 -4.12 21.70 -10.38
N MET A 122 -3.43 22.34 -9.43
CA MET A 122 -2.93 23.71 -9.58
C MET A 122 -1.84 23.84 -10.65
N ILE A 123 -0.95 22.85 -10.75
CA ILE A 123 0.15 22.83 -11.73
C ILE A 123 -0.34 22.32 -13.11
N GLY A 124 -1.53 21.73 -13.16
CA GLY A 124 -2.13 21.18 -14.39
C GLY A 124 -1.62 19.78 -14.75
N ASP A 125 -1.01 19.08 -13.81
CA ASP A 125 -0.56 17.69 -13.96
C ASP A 125 -1.75 16.74 -13.82
N LYS A 126 -2.41 16.47 -14.95
CA LYS A 126 -3.61 15.63 -15.02
C LYS A 126 -3.30 14.16 -14.75
N GLU A 127 -2.13 13.68 -15.14
CA GLU A 127 -1.75 12.28 -14.99
C GLU A 127 -1.55 11.95 -13.51
N LYS A 128 -0.81 12.80 -12.79
CA LYS A 128 -0.64 12.66 -11.35
C LYS A 128 -1.96 12.80 -10.60
N ALA A 129 -2.79 13.78 -10.97
CA ALA A 129 -4.12 13.95 -10.37
C ALA A 129 -5.01 12.72 -10.57
N GLU A 130 -5.00 12.10 -11.76
CA GLU A 130 -5.74 10.86 -12.05
C GLU A 130 -5.25 9.70 -11.18
N TRP A 131 -3.93 9.51 -11.06
CA TRP A 131 -3.35 8.49 -10.20
C TRP A 131 -3.70 8.67 -8.73
N ILE A 132 -3.57 9.90 -8.20
CA ILE A 132 -3.92 10.19 -6.82
C ILE A 132 -5.42 9.96 -6.57
N THR A 133 -6.27 10.41 -7.48
CA THR A 133 -7.71 10.17 -7.40
C THR A 133 -8.01 8.66 -7.37
N LYS A 134 -7.34 7.88 -8.24
CA LYS A 134 -7.47 6.43 -8.26
C LYS A 134 -7.04 5.80 -6.93
N LEU A 135 -5.97 6.27 -6.29
CA LEU A 135 -5.54 5.79 -4.97
C LEU A 135 -6.60 6.04 -3.89
N ILE A 136 -7.14 7.27 -3.85
CA ILE A 136 -8.19 7.65 -2.89
C ILE A 136 -9.45 6.79 -3.11
N THR A 137 -9.88 6.63 -4.35
CA THR A 137 -11.04 5.80 -4.71
C THR A 137 -10.80 4.33 -4.34
N GLN A 138 -9.63 3.76 -4.66
CA GLN A 138 -9.31 2.37 -4.31
C GLN A 138 -9.27 2.14 -2.80
N PHE A 139 -8.79 3.11 -2.03
CA PHE A 139 -8.87 3.04 -0.57
C PHE A 139 -10.32 3.02 -0.10
N GLY A 140 -11.14 3.96 -0.62
CA GLY A 140 -12.56 4.06 -0.27
C GLY A 140 -13.36 2.82 -0.62
N GLU A 141 -13.19 2.28 -1.84
CA GLU A 141 -13.93 1.10 -2.32
C GLU A 141 -13.59 -0.16 -1.53
N ASN A 142 -12.30 -0.44 -1.32
CA ASN A 142 -11.87 -1.67 -0.68
C ASN A 142 -12.06 -1.66 0.84
N LEU A 143 -12.15 -0.47 1.45
CA LEU A 143 -12.12 -0.30 2.91
C LEU A 143 -13.33 0.47 3.45
N ALA A 144 -14.35 0.71 2.62
CA ALA A 144 -15.61 1.37 3.01
C ALA A 144 -16.18 0.78 4.30
N GLN A 145 -16.18 -0.55 4.43
CA GLN A 145 -16.68 -1.23 5.62
C GLN A 145 -15.94 -0.81 6.89
N LEU A 146 -14.60 -0.68 6.84
CA LEU A 146 -13.81 -0.23 7.97
C LEU A 146 -14.03 1.25 8.28
N ILE A 147 -14.13 2.10 7.24
CA ILE A 147 -14.41 3.53 7.40
C ILE A 147 -15.76 3.74 8.11
N ILE A 148 -16.79 3.00 7.71
CA ILE A 148 -18.11 3.04 8.36
C ILE A 148 -18.02 2.55 9.81
N GLN A 149 -17.30 1.46 10.08
CA GLN A 149 -17.09 0.99 11.45
C GLN A 149 -16.37 2.03 12.31
N MET A 150 -15.36 2.72 11.77
CA MET A 150 -14.65 3.80 12.45
C MET A 150 -15.55 5.01 12.73
N ALA A 151 -16.48 5.33 11.83
CA ALA A 151 -17.44 6.41 12.01
C ALA A 151 -18.47 6.11 13.12
N ILE A 152 -18.84 4.84 13.30
CA ILE A 152 -19.83 4.41 14.30
C ILE A 152 -19.19 4.18 15.68
N THR A 153 -17.93 3.73 15.71
CA THR A 153 -17.22 3.41 16.97
C THR A 153 -16.97 4.67 17.79
N PRO A 154 -17.23 4.69 19.12
CA PRO A 154 -17.10 5.87 19.99
C PRO A 154 -15.63 6.23 20.31
N ASN A 155 -14.76 6.25 19.30
CA ASN A 155 -13.41 6.79 19.38
C ASN A 155 -13.35 8.10 18.60
N GLN A 156 -13.21 9.23 19.31
CA GLN A 156 -13.22 10.57 18.73
C GLN A 156 -12.19 10.76 17.61
N GLN A 157 -11.01 10.13 17.71
CA GLN A 157 -9.98 10.25 16.68
C GLN A 157 -10.36 9.50 15.40
N SER A 158 -10.79 8.25 15.53
CA SER A 158 -11.22 7.42 14.39
C SER A 158 -12.43 8.02 13.67
N GLN A 159 -13.39 8.57 14.42
CA GLN A 159 -14.56 9.26 13.87
C GLN A 159 -14.15 10.51 13.07
N THR A 160 -13.24 11.32 13.62
CA THR A 160 -12.76 12.53 12.94
C THR A 160 -12.06 12.19 11.62
N LEU A 161 -11.21 11.17 11.62
CA LEU A 161 -10.50 10.74 10.41
C LEU A 161 -11.47 10.17 9.37
N ALA A 162 -12.43 9.33 9.78
CA ALA A 162 -13.46 8.78 8.89
C ALA A 162 -14.32 9.89 8.27
N HIS A 163 -14.76 10.87 9.07
CA HIS A 163 -15.51 12.02 8.59
C HIS A 163 -14.70 12.84 7.57
N ARG A 164 -13.43 13.14 7.85
CA ARG A 164 -12.56 13.86 6.90
C ARG A 164 -12.41 13.10 5.58
N PHE A 165 -12.26 11.78 5.63
CA PHE A 165 -12.18 10.97 4.42
C PHE A 165 -13.50 11.01 3.63
N CYS A 166 -14.65 10.95 4.30
CA CYS A 166 -15.93 11.12 3.63
C CYS A 166 -16.05 12.49 2.95
N CYS A 167 -15.53 13.56 3.55
CA CYS A 167 -15.50 14.89 2.93
C CYS A 167 -14.55 14.98 1.72
N LEU A 168 -13.49 14.18 1.68
CA LEU A 168 -12.54 14.14 0.56
C LEU A 168 -13.14 13.46 -0.68
N VAL A 169 -14.03 12.48 -0.48
CA VAL A 169 -14.61 11.65 -1.55
C VAL A 169 -15.93 12.22 -2.10
N MET A 170 -16.64 13.06 -1.34
CA MET A 170 -17.92 13.69 -1.72
C MET A 170 -17.71 15.05 -2.41
#